data_AF-A0A8J7MX04-F1
#
_entry.id   AF-A0A8J7MX04-F1
#
_cell.length_a   1.000
_cell.length_b   1.000
_cell.length_c   1.000
_cell.angle_alpha   90.00
_cell.angle_beta   90.00
_cell.angle_gamma   90.00
#
_symmetry.space_group_name_H-M   'P 1'
#
loop_
_entity.id
_entity.type
_entity.pdbx_description
1 polymer ?
#
loop_
_entity_poly.entity_id
_entity_poly.type
_entity_poly.pdbx_seq_one_letter_code
_entity_poly.pdbx_strand_id
1 'polypeptide(L)'
;ISMGNPGLKPSWNNSLRINYNGYNADRQQGMMVGVDATQTKNSISNRMVYDAKTGVSYFRPENISGNWDGRGMFMFNSAIGKQKLFNINTFTSVSYQNAVGYVSTKPNDLTVTEQTYEGYSKVFEQAASQKNTTKTLGVDENLNLSYRSTWFDVGLLGKLNYQHARASVQQNANMDTWNFAYGANANVNLSFGLSFSTDIRMSSRRGYSDASMNTNELLWNAQIAQSFLKNKAATLSIQFYDILQQQSNVSRMISATQRTDSWNNAINSYFMVHFIYKLNIFPGGSSKKGDDKTDRPGPPDMRGPGGMPMRPMGGPGGGMGGRH
;
A
#
# COMPACT_ATOMS: atom_id res chain seq x y z
N ILE A 1 -38.20 -8.62 4.40
CA ILE A 1 -39.15 -7.50 4.64
C ILE A 1 -38.35 -6.28 5.07
N SER A 2 -38.49 -5.13 4.40
CA SER A 2 -37.79 -3.88 4.74
C SER A 2 -38.81 -2.84 5.21
N MET A 3 -38.51 -2.10 6.26
CA MET A 3 -39.37 -1.04 6.79
C MET A 3 -38.58 0.23 7.08
N GLY A 4 -39.24 1.38 6.96
CA GLY A 4 -38.70 2.67 7.36
C GLY A 4 -38.61 2.82 8.88
N ASN A 5 -37.98 3.91 9.32
CA ASN A 5 -37.97 4.32 10.73
C ASN A 5 -38.22 5.84 10.81
N PRO A 6 -39.44 6.27 11.16
CA PRO A 6 -39.78 7.69 11.31
C PRO A 6 -39.02 8.39 12.45
N GLY A 7 -38.48 7.63 13.41
CA GLY A 7 -37.73 8.15 14.56
C GLY A 7 -36.24 8.41 14.31
N LEU A 8 -35.80 8.39 13.04
CA LEU A 8 -34.39 8.62 12.69
C LEU A 8 -33.98 10.05 13.02
N LYS A 9 -32.91 10.16 13.80
CA LYS A 9 -32.21 11.42 14.05
C LYS A 9 -31.28 11.74 12.88
N PRO A 10 -31.08 13.02 12.53
CA PRO A 10 -30.07 13.41 11.55
C PRO A 10 -28.68 12.89 11.92
N SER A 11 -27.94 12.43 10.92
CA SER A 11 -26.55 12.02 11.02
C SER A 11 -25.64 13.22 10.82
N TRP A 12 -24.60 13.34 11.65
CA TRP A 12 -23.64 14.44 11.59
C TRP A 12 -22.24 13.89 11.43
N ASN A 13 -21.46 14.49 10.54
CA ASN A 13 -20.07 14.15 10.35
C ASN A 13 -19.20 15.32 10.80
N ASN A 14 -18.27 15.07 11.73
CA ASN A 14 -17.32 16.05 12.23
C ASN A 14 -15.92 15.62 11.80
N SER A 15 -15.21 16.47 11.07
CA SER A 15 -13.84 16.21 10.63
C SER A 15 -12.87 17.21 11.24
N LEU A 16 -11.72 16.71 11.68
CA LEU A 16 -10.56 17.47 12.11
C LEU A 16 -9.39 17.12 11.21
N ARG A 17 -8.72 18.13 10.67
CA ARG A 17 -7.52 17.96 9.85
C ARG A 17 -6.43 18.90 10.35
N ILE A 18 -5.29 18.32 10.69
CA ILE A 18 -4.08 19.03 11.12
C ILE A 18 -2.98 18.66 10.13
N ASN A 19 -2.31 19.66 9.57
CA ASN A 19 -1.17 19.45 8.68
C ASN A 19 -0.03 20.37 9.06
N TYR A 20 1.17 19.82 9.02
CA TYR A 20 2.43 20.54 9.14
C TYR A 20 3.34 20.12 7.98
N ASN A 21 3.98 21.11 7.36
CA ASN A 21 4.98 20.92 6.31
C ASN A 21 6.14 21.86 6.59
N GLY A 22 7.33 21.31 6.77
CA GLY A 22 8.55 22.08 6.98
C GLY A 22 9.67 21.58 6.07
N TYR A 23 10.46 22.53 5.56
CA TYR A 23 11.65 22.23 4.79
C TYR A 23 12.83 23.08 5.26
N ASN A 24 13.99 22.44 5.46
CA ASN A 24 15.24 23.10 5.77
C ASN A 24 16.23 22.84 4.62
N ALA A 25 16.60 23.90 3.89
CA ALA A 25 17.46 23.82 2.71
C ALA A 25 18.89 23.37 3.04
N ASP A 26 19.50 23.89 4.11
CA ASP A 26 20.87 23.55 4.52
C ASP A 26 21.02 22.05 4.86
N ARG A 27 19.97 21.50 5.48
CA ARG A 27 19.90 20.08 5.85
C ARG A 27 19.28 19.22 4.74
N GLN A 28 18.82 19.82 3.64
CA GLN A 28 17.99 19.16 2.61
C GLN A 28 16.91 18.28 3.25
N GLN A 29 16.26 18.82 4.29
CA GLN A 29 15.43 18.06 5.21
C GLN A 29 13.98 18.49 5.04
N GLY A 30 13.12 17.55 4.65
CA GLY A 30 11.67 17.72 4.63
C GLY A 30 11.03 16.95 5.78
N MET A 31 10.01 17.56 6.39
CA MET A 31 9.16 16.90 7.37
C MET A 31 7.71 17.27 7.10
N MET A 32 6.84 16.26 7.02
CA MET A 32 5.40 16.44 6.93
C MET A 32 4.74 15.62 8.02
N VAL A 33 3.78 16.23 8.71
CA VAL A 33 2.92 15.57 9.68
C VAL A 33 1.49 15.87 9.31
N GLY A 34 0.68 14.84 9.12
CA GLY A 34 -0.75 14.95 8.86
C GLY A 34 -1.54 14.18 9.90
N VAL A 35 -2.63 14.74 10.39
CA VAL A 35 -3.62 14.03 11.20
C VAL A 35 -5.00 14.37 10.67
N ASP A 36 -5.76 13.34 10.31
CA ASP A 36 -7.16 13.43 9.95
C ASP A 36 -7.96 12.60 10.96
N ALA A 37 -9.04 13.13 11.48
CA ALA A 37 -9.97 12.39 12.32
C ALA A 37 -11.40 12.73 11.92
N THR A 38 -12.22 11.70 11.77
CA THR A 38 -13.61 11.82 11.35
C THR A 38 -14.50 11.10 12.37
N GLN A 39 -15.54 11.76 12.85
CA GLN A 39 -16.52 11.17 13.76
C GLN A 39 -17.92 11.32 13.18
N THR A 40 -18.60 10.19 13.00
CA THR A 40 -20.00 10.16 12.56
C THR A 40 -20.93 9.91 13.75
N LYS A 41 -21.70 10.92 14.12
CA LYS A 41 -22.72 10.83 15.16
C LYS A 41 -24.06 10.45 14.52
N ASN A 42 -24.82 9.57 15.17
CA ASN A 42 -26.12 9.08 14.69
C ASN A 42 -26.07 8.49 13.27
N SER A 43 -24.98 7.80 12.91
CA SER A 43 -24.86 7.07 11.64
C SER A 43 -26.09 6.18 11.43
N ILE A 44 -26.63 6.10 10.23
CA ILE A 44 -27.78 5.23 9.95
C ILE A 44 -27.25 3.88 9.51
N SER A 45 -27.66 2.81 10.19
CA SER A 45 -27.29 1.43 9.86
C SER A 45 -28.53 0.55 9.82
N ASN A 46 -28.58 -0.40 8.89
CA ASN A 46 -29.69 -1.36 8.83
C ASN A 46 -29.51 -2.42 9.92
N ARG A 47 -30.46 -2.46 10.85
CA ARG A 47 -30.62 -3.59 11.75
C ARG A 47 -31.32 -4.73 11.00
N MET A 48 -30.71 -5.91 11.01
CA MET A 48 -31.30 -7.14 10.47
C MET A 48 -31.75 -8.03 11.62
N VAL A 49 -32.99 -8.48 11.59
CA VAL A 49 -33.51 -9.52 12.47
C VAL A 49 -33.84 -10.74 11.63
N TYR A 50 -33.15 -11.86 11.89
CA TYR A 50 -33.36 -13.13 11.18
C TYR A 50 -34.32 -14.04 11.96
N ASP A 51 -35.32 -14.59 11.26
CA ASP A 51 -36.23 -15.61 11.76
C ASP A 51 -35.79 -17.00 11.28
N ALA A 52 -35.24 -17.80 12.19
CA ALA A 52 -34.73 -19.13 11.86
C ALA A 52 -35.82 -20.16 11.51
N LYS A 53 -37.08 -19.95 11.94
CA LYS A 53 -38.19 -20.89 11.68
C LYS A 53 -38.78 -20.70 10.28
N THR A 54 -38.87 -19.45 9.83
CA THR A 54 -39.50 -19.11 8.54
C THR A 54 -38.47 -18.77 7.46
N GLY A 55 -37.20 -18.54 7.83
CA GLY A 55 -36.15 -18.09 6.92
C GLY A 55 -36.25 -16.61 6.51
N VAL A 56 -37.19 -15.87 7.10
CA VAL A 56 -37.45 -14.46 6.74
C VAL A 56 -36.49 -13.52 7.48
N SER A 57 -35.90 -12.58 6.72
CA SER A 57 -35.12 -11.46 7.27
C SER A 57 -35.92 -10.16 7.28
N TYR A 58 -35.90 -9.47 8.41
CA TYR A 58 -36.50 -8.14 8.60
C TYR A 58 -35.40 -7.08 8.68
N PHE A 59 -35.53 -5.98 7.94
CA PHE A 59 -34.57 -4.88 7.91
C PHE A 59 -35.23 -3.56 8.31
N ARG A 60 -34.58 -2.81 9.22
CA ARG A 60 -35.01 -1.46 9.61
C ARG A 60 -33.79 -0.56 9.81
N PRO A 61 -33.76 0.67 9.25
CA PRO A 61 -32.68 1.62 9.52
C PRO A 61 -32.79 2.14 10.96
N GLU A 62 -31.68 2.16 11.68
CA GLU A 62 -31.58 2.67 13.04
C GLU A 62 -30.33 3.55 13.20
N ASN A 63 -30.41 4.57 14.06
CA ASN A 63 -29.24 5.37 14.38
C ASN A 63 -28.28 4.58 15.27
N ILE A 64 -27.04 4.48 14.84
CA ILE A 64 -25.93 3.91 15.58
C ILE A 64 -24.87 4.97 15.83
N SER A 65 -24.37 5.01 17.06
CA SER A 65 -23.32 5.94 17.48
C SER A 65 -22.06 5.17 17.86
N GLY A 66 -20.92 5.83 17.66
CA GLY A 66 -19.59 5.29 17.93
C GLY A 66 -18.72 5.14 16.69
N ASN A 67 -19.22 5.45 15.50
CA ASN A 67 -18.41 5.39 14.28
C ASN A 67 -17.40 6.55 14.25
N TRP A 68 -16.11 6.20 14.25
CA TRP A 68 -15.04 7.17 14.05
C TRP A 68 -13.83 6.51 13.40
N ASP A 69 -13.06 7.30 12.68
CA ASP A 69 -11.78 6.91 12.13
C ASP A 69 -10.75 8.03 12.33
N GLY A 70 -9.50 7.63 12.46
CA GLY A 70 -8.36 8.52 12.56
C GLY A 70 -7.23 8.01 11.67
N ARG A 71 -6.51 8.94 11.06
CA ARG A 71 -5.30 8.67 10.29
C ARG A 71 -4.22 9.66 10.69
N GLY A 72 -3.04 9.15 11.01
CA GLY A 72 -1.81 9.91 11.16
C GLY A 72 -0.87 9.59 10.01
N MET A 73 -0.18 10.60 9.50
CA MET A 73 0.90 10.46 8.52
C MET A 73 2.13 11.20 9.03
N PHE A 74 3.29 10.59 8.85
CA PHE A 74 4.59 11.17 9.12
C PHE A 74 5.49 10.89 7.94
N MET A 75 6.01 11.93 7.32
CA MET A 75 7.06 11.82 6.31
C MET A 75 8.29 12.56 6.82
N PHE A 76 9.44 11.94 6.66
CA PHE A 76 10.71 12.58 6.91
C PHE A 76 11.71 12.17 5.83
N ASN A 77 12.35 13.15 5.23
CA ASN A 77 13.46 12.93 4.32
C ASN A 77 14.60 13.87 4.64
N SER A 78 15.84 13.40 4.55
CA SER A 78 17.01 14.26 4.74
C SER A 78 18.26 13.67 4.09
N ALA A 79 19.11 14.54 3.57
CA ALA A 79 20.48 14.19 3.23
C ALA A 79 21.44 14.56 4.38
N ILE A 80 22.04 13.54 4.96
CA ILE A 80 22.88 13.59 6.17
C ILE A 80 24.36 13.72 5.79
N GLY A 81 25.10 14.43 6.64
CA GLY A 81 26.53 14.65 6.50
C GLY A 81 26.88 15.85 5.63
N LYS A 82 28.14 16.27 5.68
CA LYS A 82 28.63 17.45 4.93
C LYS A 82 28.52 17.28 3.42
N GLN A 83 28.74 16.05 2.96
CA GLN A 83 28.76 15.69 1.53
C GLN A 83 27.37 15.25 1.01
N LYS A 84 26.35 15.15 1.88
CA LYS A 84 24.96 14.78 1.51
C LYS A 84 24.81 13.43 0.78
N LEU A 85 25.76 12.52 1.02
CA LEU A 85 25.78 11.20 0.37
C LEU A 85 24.78 10.23 1.00
N PHE A 86 24.53 10.35 2.30
CA PHE A 86 23.57 9.51 3.01
C PHE A 86 22.18 10.15 2.98
N ASN A 87 21.20 9.44 2.47
CA ASN A 87 19.82 9.88 2.34
C ASN A 87 18.92 8.94 3.14
N ILE A 88 18.09 9.52 4.00
CA ILE A 88 16.99 8.84 4.67
C ILE A 88 15.68 9.35 4.10
N ASN A 89 14.76 8.44 3.84
CA ASN A 89 13.36 8.72 3.53
C ASN A 89 12.51 7.73 4.32
N THR A 90 11.60 8.21 5.13
CA THR A 90 10.60 7.41 5.82
C THR A 90 9.22 8.00 5.58
N PHE A 91 8.26 7.12 5.40
CA PHE A 91 6.85 7.45 5.36
C PHE A 91 6.08 6.45 6.22
N THR A 92 5.58 6.93 7.35
CA THR A 92 4.72 6.19 8.27
C THR A 92 3.29 6.67 8.11
N SER A 93 2.35 5.75 8.00
CA SER A 93 0.92 6.03 8.10
C SER A 93 0.29 5.10 9.12
N VAL A 94 -0.44 5.65 10.07
CA VAL A 94 -1.18 4.89 11.07
C VAL A 94 -2.65 5.22 10.87
N SER A 95 -3.50 4.21 10.79
CA SER A 95 -4.95 4.37 10.74
C SER A 95 -5.62 3.60 11.86
N TYR A 96 -6.66 4.17 12.44
CA TYR A 96 -7.49 3.50 13.41
C TYR A 96 -8.95 3.72 13.05
N GLN A 97 -9.70 2.65 12.91
CA GLN A 97 -11.11 2.68 12.58
C GLN A 97 -11.90 1.98 13.67
N ASN A 98 -12.93 2.63 14.18
CA ASN A 98 -13.92 2.04 15.08
C ASN A 98 -15.28 2.06 14.38
N ALA A 99 -15.69 0.91 13.84
CA ALA A 99 -16.95 0.74 13.15
C ALA A 99 -17.93 -0.04 14.04
N VAL A 100 -19.15 0.49 14.20
CA VAL A 100 -20.22 -0.12 14.99
C VAL A 100 -21.34 -0.54 14.04
N GLY A 101 -21.83 -1.77 14.20
CA GLY A 101 -22.98 -2.32 13.49
C GLY A 101 -23.92 -3.09 14.42
N TYR A 102 -25.11 -3.43 13.94
CA TYR A 102 -26.07 -4.26 14.68
C TYR A 102 -25.95 -5.73 14.27
N VAL A 103 -26.02 -6.62 15.27
CA VAL A 103 -26.29 -8.04 15.10
C VAL A 103 -27.55 -8.34 15.90
N SER A 104 -28.57 -8.94 15.29
CA SER A 104 -29.80 -9.27 15.99
C SER A 104 -30.38 -10.59 15.50
N THR A 105 -30.94 -11.35 16.43
CA THR A 105 -31.61 -12.63 16.15
C THR A 105 -33.00 -12.57 16.76
N LYS A 106 -34.01 -13.06 16.04
CA LYS A 106 -35.38 -13.08 16.51
C LYS A 106 -35.55 -14.18 17.58
N PRO A 107 -36.18 -13.91 18.73
CA PRO A 107 -36.61 -14.94 19.66
C PRO A 107 -37.62 -15.90 19.00
N ASN A 108 -37.51 -17.19 19.31
CA ASN A 108 -38.30 -18.24 18.68
C ASN A 108 -39.82 -18.15 18.93
N ASP A 109 -40.23 -17.44 19.98
CA ASP A 109 -41.63 -17.36 20.41
C ASP A 109 -42.38 -16.14 19.86
N LEU A 110 -41.70 -15.30 19.07
CA LEU A 110 -42.34 -14.18 18.39
C LEU A 110 -43.06 -14.62 17.11
N THR A 111 -44.38 -14.57 17.10
CA THR A 111 -45.20 -14.68 15.90
C THR A 111 -45.62 -13.28 15.42
N VAL A 112 -45.42 -13.00 14.13
CA VAL A 112 -45.95 -11.79 13.49
C VAL A 112 -47.35 -12.13 13.00
N THR A 113 -48.37 -11.77 13.79
CA THR A 113 -49.78 -12.05 13.48
C THR A 113 -50.41 -11.02 12.54
N GLU A 114 -49.85 -9.82 12.43
CA GLU A 114 -50.37 -8.74 11.60
C GLU A 114 -49.28 -8.15 10.70
N GLN A 115 -49.55 -8.06 9.39
CA GLN A 115 -48.64 -7.49 8.39
C GLN A 115 -48.72 -5.95 8.34
N THR A 116 -48.79 -5.30 9.50
CA THR A 116 -48.84 -3.84 9.66
C THR A 116 -47.48 -3.30 10.09
N TYR A 117 -47.26 -1.99 9.93
CA TYR A 117 -46.04 -1.34 10.41
C TYR A 117 -45.82 -1.57 11.92
N GLU A 118 -46.89 -1.50 12.72
CA GLU A 118 -46.84 -1.76 14.17
C GLU A 118 -46.52 -3.23 14.48
N GLY A 119 -47.13 -4.17 13.74
CA GLY A 119 -46.86 -5.61 13.87
C GLY A 119 -45.38 -5.95 13.61
N TYR A 120 -44.80 -5.36 12.56
CA TYR A 120 -43.38 -5.54 12.26
C TYR A 120 -42.45 -4.77 13.22
N SER A 121 -42.87 -3.64 13.78
CA SER A 121 -42.07 -2.89 14.75
C SER A 121 -41.80 -3.68 16.04
N LYS A 122 -42.78 -4.48 16.49
CA LYS A 122 -42.63 -5.39 17.64
C LYS A 122 -41.49 -6.40 17.47
N VAL A 123 -41.19 -6.81 16.23
CA VAL A 123 -40.07 -7.71 15.92
C VAL A 123 -38.73 -7.11 16.36
N PHE A 124 -38.54 -5.80 16.14
CA PHE A 124 -37.29 -5.12 16.50
C PHE A 124 -37.23 -4.71 17.97
N GLU A 125 -38.37 -4.45 18.61
CA GLU A 125 -38.44 -4.14 20.04
C GLU A 125 -38.11 -5.36 20.90
N GLN A 126 -38.61 -6.54 20.50
CA GLN A 126 -38.44 -7.76 21.28
C GLN A 126 -37.25 -8.60 20.84
N ALA A 127 -36.70 -8.37 19.64
CA ALA A 127 -35.46 -9.03 19.24
C ALA A 127 -34.27 -8.51 20.07
N ALA A 128 -33.49 -9.44 20.63
CA ALA A 128 -32.23 -9.09 21.25
C ALA A 128 -31.30 -8.45 20.20
N SER A 129 -30.87 -7.22 20.47
CA SER A 129 -29.89 -6.52 19.63
C SER A 129 -28.58 -6.42 20.36
N GLN A 130 -27.51 -6.86 19.72
CA GLN A 130 -26.15 -6.64 20.18
C GLN A 130 -25.44 -5.70 19.22
N LYS A 131 -24.66 -4.77 19.77
CA LYS A 131 -23.77 -3.93 18.99
C LYS A 131 -22.48 -4.69 18.73
N ASN A 132 -22.17 -4.93 17.47
CA ASN A 132 -20.85 -5.41 17.06
C ASN A 132 -19.97 -4.20 16.78
N THR A 133 -18.90 -4.05 17.55
CA THR A 133 -17.90 -3.00 17.34
C THR A 133 -16.63 -3.65 16.81
N THR A 134 -16.27 -3.28 15.59
CA THR A 134 -15.03 -3.68 14.92
C THR A 134 -14.02 -2.55 15.03
N LYS A 135 -12.89 -2.84 15.68
CA LYS A 135 -11.74 -1.94 15.81
C LYS A 135 -10.63 -2.45 14.91
N THR A 136 -10.17 -1.61 14.00
CA THR A 136 -9.09 -1.94 13.06
C THR A 136 -7.97 -0.92 13.18
N LEU A 137 -6.79 -1.36 13.58
CA LEU A 137 -5.55 -0.59 13.53
C LEU A 137 -4.76 -1.02 12.29
N GLY A 138 -4.37 -0.06 11.45
CA GLY A 138 -3.46 -0.24 10.33
C GLY A 138 -2.18 0.55 10.56
N VAL A 139 -1.02 -0.06 10.32
CA VAL A 139 0.28 0.60 10.35
C VAL A 139 1.00 0.30 9.04
N ASP A 140 1.32 1.34 8.30
CA ASP A 140 2.12 1.30 7.09
C ASP A 140 3.42 2.05 7.33
N GLU A 141 4.55 1.43 7.00
CA GLU A 141 5.87 2.05 7.05
C GLU A 141 6.60 1.77 5.73
N ASN A 142 7.23 2.81 5.19
CA ASN A 142 8.19 2.67 4.09
C ASN A 142 9.47 3.41 4.47
N LEU A 143 10.54 2.65 4.67
CA LEU A 143 11.87 3.17 4.98
C LEU A 143 12.81 2.94 3.80
N ASN A 144 13.50 3.98 3.38
CA ASN A 144 14.57 3.93 2.40
C ASN A 144 15.79 4.65 2.95
N LEU A 145 16.86 3.92 3.15
CA LEU A 145 18.17 4.46 3.48
C LEU A 145 19.06 4.26 2.26
N SER A 146 19.84 5.25 1.88
CA SER A 146 20.80 5.10 0.79
C SER A 146 22.05 5.89 1.04
N TYR A 147 23.19 5.33 0.66
CA TYR A 147 24.44 6.04 0.56
C TYR A 147 24.82 6.08 -0.92
N ARG A 148 25.00 7.28 -1.46
CA ARG A 148 25.30 7.49 -2.88
C ARG A 148 26.61 8.21 -3.09
N SER A 149 27.53 7.59 -3.80
CA SER A 149 28.84 8.12 -4.17
C SER A 149 29.01 8.00 -5.68
N THR A 150 30.03 8.64 -6.25
CA THR A 150 30.27 8.62 -7.71
C THR A 150 30.62 7.24 -8.27
N TRP A 151 31.17 6.35 -7.44
CA TRP A 151 31.62 5.01 -7.83
C TRP A 151 30.88 3.87 -7.11
N PHE A 152 30.06 4.20 -6.11
CA PHE A 152 29.34 3.22 -5.30
C PHE A 152 28.05 3.79 -4.72
N ASP A 153 26.96 3.05 -4.92
CA ASP A 153 25.67 3.31 -4.31
C ASP A 153 25.20 2.07 -3.54
N VAL A 154 24.74 2.25 -2.32
CA VAL A 154 24.04 1.20 -1.57
C VAL A 154 22.73 1.75 -1.03
N GLY A 155 21.69 0.91 -1.05
CA GLY A 155 20.42 1.21 -0.46
C GLY A 155 19.93 0.07 0.41
N LEU A 156 19.19 0.44 1.46
CA LEU A 156 18.41 -0.46 2.30
C LEU A 156 16.95 -0.03 2.18
N LEU A 157 16.08 -1.02 2.03
CA LEU A 157 14.65 -0.85 1.83
C LEU A 157 13.94 -1.64 2.91
N GLY A 158 12.97 -1.01 3.56
CA GLY A 158 12.07 -1.62 4.52
C GLY A 158 10.64 -1.21 4.21
N LYS A 159 9.72 -2.16 4.25
CA LYS A 159 8.30 -1.94 4.15
C LYS A 159 7.58 -2.80 5.18
N LEU A 160 6.63 -2.21 5.86
CA LEU A 160 5.73 -2.92 6.77
C LEU A 160 4.30 -2.45 6.50
N ASN A 161 3.39 -3.40 6.43
CA ASN A 161 1.95 -3.21 6.48
C ASN A 161 1.42 -4.19 7.54
N TYR A 162 0.97 -3.64 8.65
CA TYR A 162 0.40 -4.38 9.76
C TYR A 162 -1.06 -4.02 9.92
N GLN A 163 -1.91 -5.02 10.11
CA GLN A 163 -3.32 -4.82 10.36
C GLN A 163 -3.77 -5.67 11.55
N HIS A 164 -4.38 -5.02 12.52
CA HIS A 164 -4.94 -5.62 13.73
C HIS A 164 -6.43 -5.31 13.78
N ALA A 165 -7.27 -6.32 13.59
CA ALA A 165 -8.72 -6.16 13.68
C ALA A 165 -9.29 -7.00 14.83
N ARG A 166 -10.21 -6.41 15.59
CA ARG A 166 -10.95 -7.07 16.66
C ARG A 166 -12.43 -6.68 16.61
N ALA A 167 -13.32 -7.66 16.63
CA ALA A 167 -14.76 -7.49 16.69
C ALA A 167 -15.30 -7.98 18.04
N SER A 168 -16.26 -7.25 18.62
CA SER A 168 -16.82 -7.57 19.94
C SER A 168 -17.72 -8.79 19.95
N VAL A 169 -18.45 -9.05 18.85
CA VAL A 169 -19.41 -10.16 18.75
C VAL A 169 -18.94 -11.21 17.74
N GLN A 170 -18.44 -10.78 16.59
CA GLN A 170 -18.02 -11.67 15.50
C GLN A 170 -16.52 -11.97 15.57
N GLN A 171 -16.09 -12.77 16.55
CA GLN A 171 -14.66 -13.05 16.78
C GLN A 171 -13.97 -13.77 15.60
N ASN A 172 -14.74 -14.43 14.73
CA ASN A 172 -14.23 -15.02 13.49
C ASN A 172 -13.66 -13.99 12.50
N ALA A 173 -14.00 -12.70 12.65
CA ALA A 173 -13.44 -11.61 11.86
C ALA A 173 -12.14 -11.02 12.46
N ASN A 174 -11.67 -11.52 13.62
CA ASN A 174 -10.43 -11.07 14.23
C ASN A 174 -9.23 -11.50 13.39
N MET A 175 -8.27 -10.60 13.19
CA MET A 175 -7.05 -10.91 12.43
C MET A 175 -5.88 -10.04 12.88
N ASP A 176 -4.68 -10.59 12.71
CA ASP A 176 -3.39 -9.92 12.94
C ASP A 176 -2.47 -10.22 11.76
N THR A 177 -2.61 -9.46 10.67
CA THR A 177 -1.85 -9.74 9.44
C THR A 177 -0.62 -8.86 9.35
N TRP A 178 0.51 -9.46 8.97
CA TRP A 178 1.78 -8.79 8.75
C TRP A 178 2.22 -9.03 7.32
N ASN A 179 2.38 -7.95 6.56
CA ASN A 179 2.95 -7.94 5.23
C ASN A 179 4.18 -7.06 5.26
N PHE A 180 5.37 -7.65 5.18
CA PHE A 180 6.61 -6.89 5.27
C PHE A 180 7.58 -7.30 4.19
N ALA A 181 8.40 -6.35 3.77
CA ALA A 181 9.48 -6.58 2.85
C ALA A 181 10.72 -5.84 3.32
N TYR A 182 11.87 -6.46 3.14
CA TYR A 182 13.15 -5.83 3.42
C TYR A 182 14.15 -6.26 2.38
N GLY A 183 15.10 -5.39 2.09
CA GLY A 183 16.08 -5.67 1.06
C GLY A 183 17.23 -4.68 1.05
N ALA A 184 18.22 -5.03 0.26
CA ALA A 184 19.38 -4.21 0.01
C ALA A 184 19.68 -4.22 -1.47
N ASN A 185 20.17 -3.10 -1.97
CA ASN A 185 20.68 -3.00 -3.32
C ASN A 185 22.04 -2.31 -3.31
N ALA A 186 22.90 -2.70 -4.24
CA ALA A 186 24.21 -2.11 -4.40
C ALA A 186 24.55 -1.93 -5.88
N ASN A 187 25.21 -0.83 -6.21
CA ASN A 187 25.77 -0.56 -7.52
C ASN A 187 27.21 -0.10 -7.35
N VAL A 188 28.13 -0.70 -8.07
CA VAL A 188 29.55 -0.35 -8.10
C VAL A 188 29.91 -0.02 -9.54
N ASN A 189 30.52 1.14 -9.75
CA ASN A 189 31.01 1.59 -11.06
C ASN A 189 32.51 1.86 -10.96
N LEU A 190 33.31 1.04 -11.63
CA LEU A 190 34.76 1.14 -11.62
C LEU A 190 35.26 1.95 -12.82
N SER A 191 36.36 2.67 -12.61
CA SER A 191 36.92 3.60 -13.60
C SER A 191 37.27 2.92 -14.93
N PHE A 192 37.72 1.67 -14.88
CA PHE A 192 38.07 0.84 -16.05
C PHE A 192 36.86 0.25 -16.80
N GLY A 193 35.64 0.71 -16.50
CA GLY A 193 34.43 0.38 -17.28
C GLY A 193 33.68 -0.86 -16.80
N LEU A 194 34.16 -1.53 -15.75
CA LEU A 194 33.41 -2.59 -15.08
C LEU A 194 32.35 -1.98 -14.16
N SER A 195 31.16 -2.54 -14.18
CA SER A 195 30.07 -2.21 -13.27
C SER A 195 29.39 -3.47 -12.76
N PHE A 196 28.96 -3.42 -11.50
CA PHE A 196 28.23 -4.48 -10.83
C PHE A 196 27.00 -3.89 -10.15
N SER A 197 25.86 -4.54 -10.34
CA SER A 197 24.59 -4.15 -9.72
C SER A 197 23.94 -5.38 -9.10
N THR A 198 23.39 -5.24 -7.91
CA THR A 198 22.64 -6.32 -7.25
C THR A 198 21.52 -5.77 -6.40
N ASP A 199 20.43 -6.53 -6.29
CA ASP A 199 19.27 -6.26 -5.46
C ASP A 199 18.80 -7.58 -4.85
N ILE A 200 18.71 -7.63 -3.53
CA ILE A 200 18.14 -8.75 -2.78
C ILE A 200 16.97 -8.24 -1.96
N ARG A 201 15.82 -8.92 -2.04
CA ARG A 201 14.60 -8.52 -1.36
C ARG A 201 13.83 -9.74 -0.87
N MET A 202 13.55 -9.76 0.43
CA MET A 202 12.58 -10.66 1.04
C MET A 202 11.21 -9.98 1.06
N SER A 203 10.17 -10.69 0.65
CA SER A 203 8.77 -10.35 0.92
C SER A 203 8.12 -11.47 1.74
N SER A 204 7.46 -11.11 2.83
CA SER A 204 6.89 -12.07 3.78
C SER A 204 5.47 -11.68 4.16
N ARG A 205 4.61 -12.69 4.32
CA ARG A 205 3.22 -12.56 4.78
C ARG A 205 2.96 -13.46 5.98
N ARG A 206 2.34 -12.95 7.04
CA ARG A 206 2.03 -13.71 8.26
C ARG A 206 0.65 -13.36 8.82
N GLY A 207 0.10 -14.26 9.62
CA GLY A 207 -1.13 -14.05 10.38
C GLY A 207 -2.43 -14.28 9.61
N TYR A 208 -2.34 -14.93 8.46
CA TYR A 208 -3.50 -15.37 7.69
C TYR A 208 -3.95 -16.77 8.15
N SER A 209 -5.26 -17.01 8.15
CA SER A 209 -5.87 -18.27 8.60
C SER A 209 -5.52 -19.48 7.71
N ASP A 210 -5.37 -19.25 6.42
CA ASP A 210 -4.91 -20.28 5.47
C ASP A 210 -3.38 -20.36 5.50
N ALA A 211 -2.84 -21.52 5.87
CA ALA A 211 -1.39 -21.74 5.96
C ALA A 211 -0.66 -21.42 4.65
N SER A 212 -1.30 -21.68 3.50
CA SER A 212 -0.72 -21.40 2.17
C SER A 212 -0.51 -19.91 1.90
N MET A 213 -1.10 -19.02 2.70
CA MET A 213 -0.98 -17.58 2.56
C MET A 213 0.15 -16.98 3.39
N ASN A 214 0.80 -17.78 4.24
CA ASN A 214 1.90 -17.35 5.09
C ASN A 214 3.24 -17.68 4.41
N THR A 215 3.63 -16.87 3.43
CA THR A 215 4.76 -17.19 2.52
C THR A 215 6.00 -16.32 2.76
N ASN A 216 7.12 -16.77 2.20
CA ASN A 216 8.37 -16.01 2.06
C ASN A 216 8.80 -16.07 0.59
N GLU A 217 9.23 -14.94 0.06
CA GLU A 217 9.69 -14.81 -1.33
C GLU A 217 10.98 -13.98 -1.31
N LEU A 218 12.13 -14.65 -1.38
CA LEU A 218 13.45 -14.01 -1.45
C LEU A 218 13.91 -13.92 -2.90
N LEU A 219 13.81 -12.73 -3.48
CA LEU A 219 14.30 -12.47 -4.83
C LEU A 219 15.71 -11.91 -4.76
N TRP A 220 16.61 -12.46 -5.57
CA TRP A 220 17.96 -11.94 -5.73
C TRP A 220 18.28 -11.76 -7.21
N ASN A 221 18.55 -10.52 -7.58
CA ASN A 221 18.95 -10.13 -8.93
C ASN A 221 20.38 -9.62 -8.92
N ALA A 222 21.11 -9.87 -10.00
CA ALA A 222 22.46 -9.36 -10.18
C ALA A 222 22.73 -9.02 -11.64
N GLN A 223 23.67 -8.12 -11.86
CA GLN A 223 24.17 -7.77 -13.18
C GLN A 223 25.65 -7.44 -13.08
N ILE A 224 26.41 -7.92 -14.06
CA ILE A 224 27.78 -7.51 -14.31
C ILE A 224 27.87 -6.98 -15.74
N ALA A 225 28.53 -5.83 -15.91
CA ALA A 225 28.71 -5.25 -17.23
C ALA A 225 30.11 -4.67 -17.40
N GLN A 226 30.74 -4.96 -18.52
CA GLN A 226 32.03 -4.44 -18.92
C GLN A 226 31.84 -3.52 -20.11
N SER A 227 32.19 -2.26 -19.95
CA SER A 227 32.32 -1.31 -21.06
C SER A 227 33.76 -1.27 -21.57
N PHE A 228 33.93 -1.34 -22.88
CA PHE A 228 35.21 -1.39 -23.59
C PHE A 228 35.14 -0.56 -24.88
N LEU A 229 36.23 -0.55 -25.65
CA LEU A 229 36.50 0.38 -26.76
C LEU A 229 36.74 1.83 -26.34
N LYS A 230 37.22 2.63 -27.30
CA LYS A 230 37.47 4.06 -27.13
C LYS A 230 36.21 4.74 -26.60
N ASN A 231 36.37 5.55 -25.56
CA ASN A 231 35.27 6.26 -24.90
C ASN A 231 34.16 5.35 -24.33
N LYS A 232 34.46 4.07 -24.01
CA LYS A 232 33.48 3.10 -23.49
C LYS A 232 32.28 2.92 -24.45
N ALA A 233 32.55 2.89 -25.75
CA ALA A 233 31.54 2.84 -26.80
C ALA A 233 30.80 1.49 -26.89
N ALA A 234 31.43 0.38 -26.49
CA ALA A 234 30.77 -0.93 -26.40
C ALA A 234 30.58 -1.35 -24.94
N THR A 235 29.47 -2.00 -24.64
CA THR A 235 29.20 -2.62 -23.33
C THR A 235 28.66 -4.02 -23.53
N LEU A 236 29.28 -5.01 -22.89
CA LEU A 236 28.74 -6.35 -22.73
C LEU A 236 28.21 -6.49 -21.30
N SER A 237 26.98 -6.93 -21.12
CA SER A 237 26.39 -7.15 -19.80
C SER A 237 25.69 -8.50 -19.70
N ILE A 238 25.82 -9.13 -18.54
CA ILE A 238 25.07 -10.32 -18.16
C ILE A 238 24.18 -9.95 -16.97
N GLN A 239 22.88 -10.17 -17.11
CA GLN A 239 21.87 -9.94 -16.09
C GLN A 239 21.30 -11.27 -15.63
N PHE A 240 21.14 -11.44 -14.32
CA PHE A 240 20.54 -12.60 -13.68
C PHE A 240 19.28 -12.16 -12.94
N TYR A 241 18.16 -12.77 -13.28
CA TYR A 241 16.87 -12.56 -12.64
C TYR A 241 16.52 -13.75 -11.76
N ASP A 242 16.18 -13.47 -10.50
CA ASP A 242 15.81 -14.44 -9.47
C ASP A 242 16.78 -15.65 -9.39
N ILE A 243 18.02 -15.36 -8.98
CA ILE A 243 19.10 -16.36 -8.82
C ILE A 243 18.68 -17.51 -7.89
N LEU A 244 17.81 -17.22 -6.92
CA LEU A 244 17.38 -18.17 -5.89
C LEU A 244 16.17 -19.02 -6.30
N GLN A 245 15.55 -18.73 -7.45
CA GLN A 245 14.38 -19.44 -7.97
C GLN A 245 13.17 -19.41 -7.02
N GLN A 246 12.96 -18.29 -6.34
CA GLN A 246 11.89 -18.15 -5.33
C GLN A 246 10.74 -17.24 -5.77
N GLN A 247 10.71 -16.81 -7.03
CA GLN A 247 9.62 -16.00 -7.54
C GLN A 247 8.31 -16.79 -7.61
N SER A 248 7.33 -16.33 -6.83
CA SER A 248 5.97 -16.84 -6.84
C SER A 248 5.13 -16.08 -7.87
N ASN A 249 4.41 -16.81 -8.73
CA ASN A 249 3.54 -16.27 -9.78
C ASN A 249 2.13 -15.89 -9.27
N VAL A 250 1.99 -15.65 -7.96
CA VAL A 250 0.70 -15.53 -7.28
C VAL A 250 0.57 -14.17 -6.58
N SER A 251 -0.18 -13.26 -7.18
CA SER A 251 -0.61 -12.00 -6.55
C SER A 251 -2.00 -12.20 -5.95
N ARG A 252 -2.10 -12.33 -4.63
CA ARG A 252 -3.39 -12.44 -3.92
C ARG A 252 -3.68 -11.12 -3.22
N MET A 253 -4.74 -10.42 -3.63
CA MET A 253 -5.29 -9.27 -2.90
C MET A 253 -6.42 -9.79 -2.01
N ILE A 254 -6.29 -9.62 -0.69
CA ILE A 254 -7.22 -10.20 0.26
C ILE A 254 -7.58 -9.15 1.30
N SER A 255 -8.88 -8.87 1.41
CA SER A 255 -9.48 -8.06 2.47
C SER A 255 -10.36 -8.94 3.35
N ALA A 256 -10.78 -8.40 4.50
CA ALA A 256 -11.63 -9.10 5.48
C ALA A 256 -12.98 -9.62 4.91
N THR A 257 -13.38 -9.17 3.72
CA THR A 257 -14.66 -9.52 3.08
C THR A 257 -14.50 -10.15 1.70
N GLN A 258 -13.29 -10.22 1.14
CA GLN A 258 -13.09 -10.70 -0.23
C GLN A 258 -11.67 -11.22 -0.46
N ARG A 259 -11.57 -12.39 -1.11
CA ARG A 259 -10.33 -12.95 -1.64
C ARG A 259 -10.33 -12.82 -3.15
N THR A 260 -9.31 -12.21 -3.71
CA THR A 260 -9.07 -12.16 -5.15
C THR A 260 -7.67 -12.70 -5.44
N ASP A 261 -7.61 -13.87 -6.06
CA ASP A 261 -6.37 -14.48 -6.49
C ASP A 261 -6.12 -14.12 -7.96
N SER A 262 -5.03 -13.41 -8.24
CA SER A 262 -4.54 -13.15 -9.59
C SER A 262 -3.27 -13.97 -9.84
N TRP A 263 -3.34 -14.79 -10.88
CA TRP A 263 -2.22 -15.61 -11.33
C TRP A 263 -1.53 -14.87 -12.47
N ASN A 264 -0.27 -14.50 -12.30
CA ASN A 264 0.53 -13.92 -13.36
C ASN A 264 1.67 -14.88 -13.68
N ASN A 265 1.60 -15.50 -14.85
CA ASN A 265 2.67 -16.37 -15.34
C ASN A 265 3.90 -15.51 -15.67
N ALA A 266 4.96 -15.61 -14.87
CA ALA A 266 6.25 -15.02 -15.18
C ALA A 266 7.30 -16.13 -15.34
N ILE A 267 8.26 -15.92 -16.23
CA ILE A 267 9.48 -16.74 -16.29
C ILE A 267 10.26 -16.43 -15.00
N ASN A 268 10.41 -17.42 -14.14
CA ASN A 268 10.90 -17.21 -12.77
C ASN A 268 12.37 -16.80 -12.76
N SER A 269 13.25 -17.65 -13.33
CA SER A 269 14.70 -17.45 -13.28
C SER A 269 15.30 -17.57 -14.68
N TYR A 270 16.01 -16.53 -15.09
CA TYR A 270 16.66 -16.49 -16.39
C TYR A 270 17.84 -15.53 -16.35
N PHE A 271 18.75 -15.69 -17.31
CA PHE A 271 19.80 -14.71 -17.56
C PHE A 271 19.63 -14.10 -18.94
N MET A 272 20.05 -12.85 -19.09
CA MET A 272 20.09 -12.15 -20.37
C MET A 272 21.49 -11.63 -20.63
N VAL A 273 21.94 -11.76 -21.87
CA VAL A 273 23.19 -11.17 -22.35
C VAL A 273 22.83 -10.02 -23.27
N HIS A 274 23.34 -8.83 -22.97
CA HIS A 274 23.19 -7.66 -23.83
C HIS A 274 24.54 -7.22 -24.35
N PHE A 275 24.60 -6.95 -25.65
CA PHE A 275 25.68 -6.20 -26.27
C PHE A 275 25.12 -4.86 -26.74
N ILE A 276 25.70 -3.76 -26.24
CA ILE A 276 25.28 -2.39 -26.55
C ILE A 276 26.46 -1.68 -27.19
N TYR A 277 26.26 -1.10 -28.38
CA TYR A 277 27.26 -0.30 -29.07
C TYR A 277 26.72 1.11 -29.35
N LYS A 278 27.43 2.13 -28.87
CA LYS A 278 27.05 3.55 -29.00
C LYS A 278 27.78 4.16 -30.19
N LEU A 279 27.02 4.53 -31.21
CA LEU A 279 27.49 5.23 -32.38
C LEU A 279 27.32 6.75 -32.18
N ASN A 280 28.42 7.49 -32.07
CA ASN A 280 28.40 8.95 -32.12
C ASN A 280 28.65 9.41 -33.57
N ILE A 281 27.57 9.57 -34.35
CA ILE A 281 27.65 9.83 -35.80
C ILE A 281 27.33 11.29 -36.17
N PHE A 282 27.80 12.26 -35.38
CA PHE A 282 27.67 13.68 -35.75
C PHE A 282 29.04 14.26 -36.09
N PRO A 283 29.37 14.45 -37.38
CA PRO A 283 30.49 15.26 -37.79
C PRO A 283 30.14 16.74 -37.57
N GLY A 284 31.08 17.52 -37.05
CA GLY A 284 30.89 18.95 -36.86
C GLY A 284 30.50 19.64 -38.17
N GLY A 285 29.39 20.38 -38.14
CA GLY A 285 28.87 21.21 -39.23
C GLY A 285 27.94 22.31 -38.69
N SER A 286 28.54 23.48 -38.47
CA SER A 286 28.03 24.85 -38.26
C SER A 286 26.52 25.19 -38.20
N SER A 287 26.20 25.97 -37.16
CA SER A 287 25.32 27.17 -37.11
C SER A 287 23.81 27.06 -37.37
N LYS A 288 23.04 27.28 -36.29
CA LYS A 288 22.18 28.47 -36.18
C LYS A 288 22.26 29.01 -34.75
N LYS A 289 22.78 30.24 -34.61
CA LYS A 289 22.41 31.14 -33.51
C LYS A 289 20.90 31.33 -33.61
N GLY A 290 20.16 30.78 -32.66
CA GLY A 290 18.73 30.98 -32.48
C GLY A 290 18.50 31.28 -31.01
N ASP A 291 18.41 32.56 -30.74
CA ASP A 291 17.94 33.26 -29.55
C ASP A 291 18.00 32.61 -28.16
N ASP A 292 18.74 33.33 -27.33
CA ASP A 292 18.67 33.44 -25.88
C ASP A 292 17.24 33.39 -25.31
N LYS A 293 17.16 32.83 -24.09
CA LYS A 293 16.02 32.80 -23.14
C LYS A 293 15.06 31.62 -23.24
N THR A 294 15.41 30.53 -22.56
CA THR A 294 14.68 30.04 -21.36
C THR A 294 15.53 28.96 -20.68
N ASP A 295 16.49 29.37 -19.84
CA ASP A 295 17.15 28.45 -18.91
C ASP A 295 16.17 28.09 -17.78
N ARG A 296 15.38 27.05 -17.98
CA ARG A 296 14.89 26.23 -16.88
C ARG A 296 15.77 24.98 -16.85
N PRO A 297 16.61 24.79 -15.81
CA PRO A 297 17.31 23.54 -15.62
C PRO A 297 16.27 22.44 -15.39
N GLY A 298 16.04 21.61 -16.40
CA GLY A 298 15.39 20.32 -16.21
C GLY A 298 16.25 19.48 -15.24
N PRO A 299 15.65 18.55 -14.49
CA PRO A 299 16.41 17.68 -13.61
C PRO A 299 17.46 16.95 -14.45
N PRO A 300 18.73 16.91 -14.02
CA PRO A 300 19.73 16.14 -14.75
C PRO A 300 19.30 14.67 -14.76
N ASP A 301 19.20 14.10 -15.97
CA ASP A 301 19.03 12.66 -16.19
C ASP A 301 20.27 11.92 -15.65
N MET A 302 20.32 11.74 -14.34
CA MET A 302 21.38 11.04 -13.61
C MET A 302 21.10 9.52 -13.57
N ARG A 303 20.79 8.92 -14.72
CA ARG A 303 20.84 7.47 -14.90
C ARG A 303 21.94 7.13 -15.87
N GLY A 304 23.07 6.70 -15.31
CA GLY A 304 24.12 6.08 -16.10
C GLY A 304 23.59 4.89 -16.92
N PRO A 305 24.25 4.54 -18.03
CA PRO A 305 23.82 3.42 -18.87
C PRO A 305 23.97 2.13 -18.06
N GLY A 306 22.87 1.44 -17.78
CA GLY A 306 22.89 0.10 -17.16
C GLY A 306 22.27 -0.03 -15.77
N GLY A 307 21.73 1.03 -15.18
CA GLY A 307 20.90 0.88 -13.98
C GLY A 307 19.62 0.12 -14.32
N MET A 308 19.37 -1.03 -13.66
CA MET A 308 18.11 -1.76 -13.82
C MET A 308 16.93 -0.79 -13.57
N PRO A 309 15.88 -0.79 -14.41
CA PRO A 309 14.65 -0.12 -14.04
C PRO A 309 14.17 -0.75 -12.73
N MET A 310 14.00 0.07 -11.70
CA MET A 310 13.23 -0.33 -10.52
C MET A 310 11.89 -0.85 -11.04
N ARG A 311 11.61 -2.15 -10.87
CA ARG A 311 10.23 -2.63 -10.99
C ARG A 311 9.42 -1.79 -9.98
N PRO A 312 8.37 -1.09 -10.44
CA PRO A 312 7.47 -0.40 -9.52
C PRO A 312 7.06 -1.38 -8.43
N MET A 313 7.02 -0.92 -7.18
CA MET A 313 6.31 -1.68 -6.17
C MET A 313 4.91 -1.93 -6.74
N GLY A 314 4.51 -3.19 -6.88
CA GLY A 314 3.12 -3.54 -7.07
C GLY A 314 2.35 -2.97 -5.88
N GLY A 315 1.84 -1.76 -6.02
CA GLY A 315 0.85 -1.22 -5.13
C GLY A 315 -0.46 -1.96 -5.39
N PRO A 316 -1.30 -2.16 -4.37
CA PRO A 316 -2.69 -2.49 -4.61
C PRO A 316 -3.31 -1.33 -5.41
N GLY A 317 -3.48 -1.55 -6.72
CA GLY A 317 -4.13 -0.60 -7.63
C GLY A 317 -5.60 -0.45 -7.25
N GLY A 318 -5.89 0.48 -6.35
CA GLY A 318 -7.24 0.96 -6.05
C GLY A 318 -7.69 1.96 -7.12
N GLY A 319 -8.07 1.45 -8.28
CA GLY A 319 -8.83 2.21 -9.28
C GLY A 319 -10.31 1.89 -9.11
N MET A 320 -11.03 2.68 -8.30
CA MET A 320 -12.49 2.69 -8.32
C MET A 320 -12.94 3.16 -9.70
N GLY A 321 -13.36 2.22 -10.54
CA GLY A 321 -14.16 2.51 -11.72
C GLY A 321 -15.51 3.03 -11.24
N GLY A 322 -15.72 4.34 -11.34
CA GLY A 322 -17.05 4.92 -11.24
C GLY A 322 -17.87 4.48 -12.45
N ARG A 323 -19.06 3.93 -12.20
CA ARG A 323 -20.17 3.97 -13.15
C ARG A 323 -21.49 4.10 -12.39
N HIS A 324 -22.28 5.04 -12.89
CA HIS A 324 -23.74 5.08 -12.82
C HIS A 324 -24.34 3.73 -13.23
#